data_AF-A0A662XPH5-F1
#
_entry.id   AF-A0A662XPH5-F1
#
_cell.length_a   1.000
_cell.length_b   1.000
_cell.length_c   1.000
_cell.angle_alpha   90.00
_cell.angle_beta   90.00
_cell.angle_gamma   90.00
#
_symmetry.space_group_name_H-M   'P 1'
#
loop_
_entity.id
_entity.type
_entity.pdbx_description
1 polymer ?
#
loop_
_entity_poly.entity_id
_entity_poly.type
_entity_poly.pdbx_seq_one_letter_code
_entity_poly.pdbx_strand_id
1 'polypeptide(L)'
;DTHPTAQFIEDNIDDYTDDDNPDTTVSGMAFCDSDDDCTIATSGASTVTTGYCTDGRCECVSDSWTGPRCTSVADSSDGSDLYGPPLYLSAIIAAVAAVALGISIVYTTLMAKKQSVKARVHEAKMQQEKETDAAGTKEVEGGSFVSTGETGASKYGKVNYSTNFV
;
A
#
# COMPACT_ATOMS: atom_id res chain seq x y z
N ASP A 1 -31.79 6.06 -43.83
CA ASP A 1 -30.36 6.07 -44.18
C ASP A 1 -29.53 5.62 -43.01
N THR A 2 -28.60 4.70 -43.25
CA THR A 2 -27.63 4.22 -42.26
C THR A 2 -26.34 5.00 -42.44
N HIS A 3 -25.88 5.64 -41.38
CA HIS A 3 -24.61 6.34 -41.39
C HIS A 3 -23.44 5.34 -41.49
N PRO A 4 -22.34 5.71 -42.16
CA PRO A 4 -21.12 4.92 -42.17
C PRO A 4 -20.59 4.67 -40.75
N THR A 5 -19.84 3.60 -40.58
CA THR A 5 -19.13 3.33 -39.32
C THR A 5 -17.94 4.26 -39.16
N ALA A 6 -17.48 4.48 -37.93
CA ALA A 6 -16.29 5.28 -37.65
C ALA A 6 -15.06 4.77 -38.42
N GLN A 7 -14.82 3.45 -38.41
CA GLN A 7 -13.71 2.83 -39.15
C GLN A 7 -13.79 3.12 -40.65
N PHE A 8 -14.99 3.08 -41.24
CA PHE A 8 -15.14 3.38 -42.66
C PHE A 8 -14.79 4.84 -42.97
N ILE A 9 -15.15 5.77 -42.09
CA ILE A 9 -14.82 7.19 -42.27
C ILE A 9 -13.31 7.40 -42.17
N GLU A 10 -12.65 6.78 -41.19
CA GLU A 10 -11.20 6.84 -41.03
C GLU A 10 -10.46 6.23 -42.25
N ASP A 11 -10.90 5.07 -42.72
CA ASP A 11 -10.30 4.39 -43.88
C ASP A 11 -10.50 5.15 -45.20
N ASN A 12 -11.45 6.10 -45.25
CA ASN A 12 -11.78 6.90 -46.44
C ASN A 12 -11.70 8.41 -46.13
N ILE A 13 -10.81 8.83 -45.22
CA ILE A 13 -10.73 10.22 -44.75
C ILE A 13 -10.47 11.24 -45.86
N ASP A 14 -9.78 10.81 -46.93
CA ASP A 14 -9.48 11.61 -48.12
C ASP A 14 -10.75 12.08 -48.84
N ASP A 15 -11.85 11.31 -48.77
CA ASP A 15 -13.14 11.68 -49.38
C ASP A 15 -13.89 12.76 -48.58
N TYR A 16 -13.49 12.97 -47.32
CA TYR A 16 -14.13 13.90 -46.38
C TYR A 16 -13.24 15.08 -46.02
N THR A 17 -12.00 15.13 -46.50
CA THR A 17 -11.04 16.17 -46.19
C THR A 17 -10.83 17.08 -47.39
N ASP A 18 -11.11 18.37 -47.22
CA ASP A 18 -10.83 19.41 -48.21
C ASP A 18 -10.32 20.69 -47.53
N ASP A 19 -10.09 21.75 -48.31
CA ASP A 19 -9.57 23.02 -47.80
C ASP A 19 -10.53 23.71 -46.80
N ASP A 20 -11.83 23.39 -46.84
CA ASP A 20 -12.87 23.95 -45.97
C ASP A 20 -13.21 23.01 -44.79
N ASN A 21 -12.86 21.71 -44.86
CA ASN A 21 -13.06 20.69 -43.83
C ASN A 21 -11.77 19.88 -43.59
N PRO A 22 -10.77 20.45 -42.91
CA PRO A 22 -9.54 19.73 -42.62
C PRO A 22 -9.75 18.66 -41.53
N ASP A 23 -9.16 17.47 -41.73
CA ASP A 23 -9.08 16.44 -40.69
C ASP A 23 -8.18 16.94 -39.54
N THR A 24 -8.81 17.35 -38.44
CA THR A 24 -8.15 17.92 -37.29
C THR A 24 -8.71 17.30 -36.01
N THR A 25 -7.82 16.91 -35.11
CA THR A 25 -8.23 16.45 -33.79
C THR A 25 -8.82 17.60 -33.00
N VAL A 26 -10.07 17.46 -32.59
CA VAL A 26 -10.76 18.44 -31.74
C VAL A 26 -10.74 18.01 -30.28
N SER A 27 -10.42 18.97 -29.41
CA SER A 27 -10.58 18.83 -27.96
C SER A 27 -11.84 19.58 -27.54
N GLY A 28 -12.89 18.84 -27.17
CA GLY A 28 -14.21 19.39 -26.86
C GLY A 28 -15.09 19.59 -28.09
N MET A 29 -16.10 20.46 -27.95
CA MET A 29 -17.09 20.84 -28.98
C MET A 29 -18.18 19.81 -29.30
N ALA A 30 -18.26 18.67 -28.62
CA ALA A 30 -19.47 17.85 -28.66
C ALA A 30 -20.65 18.61 -28.05
N PHE A 31 -21.86 18.33 -28.56
CA PHE A 31 -23.08 18.78 -27.92
C PHE A 31 -23.24 18.11 -26.54
N CYS A 32 -23.59 18.94 -25.55
CA CYS A 32 -23.85 18.54 -24.17
C CYS A 32 -25.07 19.30 -23.63
N ASP A 33 -25.76 18.66 -22.69
CA ASP A 33 -26.82 19.28 -21.89
C ASP A 33 -26.38 19.52 -20.43
N SER A 34 -25.42 18.74 -19.93
CA SER A 34 -24.82 18.88 -18.61
C SER A 34 -23.33 18.52 -18.59
N ASP A 35 -22.63 18.87 -17.51
CA ASP A 35 -21.20 18.54 -17.32
C ASP A 35 -20.93 17.02 -17.35
N ASP A 36 -21.94 16.20 -17.04
CA ASP A 36 -21.83 14.74 -17.09
C ASP A 36 -21.60 14.21 -18.51
N ASP A 37 -22.08 14.91 -19.54
CA ASP A 37 -21.86 14.57 -20.95
C ASP A 37 -20.40 14.68 -21.37
N CYS A 38 -19.64 15.50 -20.65
CA CYS A 38 -18.24 15.85 -20.91
C CYS A 38 -17.29 15.22 -19.88
N THR A 39 -17.78 14.29 -19.06
CA THR A 39 -17.07 13.70 -17.91
C THR A 39 -16.99 12.18 -18.07
N ILE A 40 -15.86 11.58 -17.68
CA ILE A 40 -15.74 10.13 -17.64
C ILE A 40 -16.38 9.60 -16.35
N ALA A 41 -17.54 8.98 -16.49
CA ALA A 41 -18.13 8.16 -15.44
C ALA A 41 -17.33 6.84 -15.33
N THR A 42 -16.32 6.81 -14.45
CA THR A 42 -15.70 5.53 -14.09
C THR A 42 -16.74 4.72 -13.34
N SER A 43 -16.92 3.45 -13.73
CA SER A 43 -17.81 2.51 -13.07
C SER A 43 -17.41 2.32 -11.59
N GLY A 44 -17.93 3.17 -10.71
CA GLY A 44 -17.54 3.27 -9.30
C GLY A 44 -18.02 4.56 -8.63
N ALA A 45 -17.47 4.88 -7.45
CA ALA A 45 -17.83 6.03 -6.62
C ALA A 45 -17.03 7.32 -6.94
N SER A 46 -16.27 7.33 -8.03
CA SER A 46 -15.40 8.46 -8.37
C SER A 46 -15.59 8.82 -9.83
N THR A 47 -16.30 9.93 -10.05
CA THR A 47 -16.34 10.62 -11.33
C THR A 47 -15.06 11.44 -11.48
N VAL A 48 -14.44 11.38 -12.65
CA VAL A 48 -13.28 12.22 -12.97
C VAL A 48 -13.77 13.29 -13.93
N THR A 49 -13.88 14.53 -13.45
CA THR A 49 -14.26 15.67 -14.30
C THR A 49 -13.15 15.92 -15.31
N THR A 50 -13.45 15.66 -16.58
CA THR A 50 -12.52 15.83 -17.70
C THR A 50 -12.92 17.00 -18.61
N GLY A 51 -14.15 17.49 -18.49
CA GLY A 51 -14.64 18.67 -19.17
C GLY A 51 -15.94 19.20 -18.54
N TYR A 52 -16.35 20.38 -19.00
CA TYR A 52 -17.57 21.08 -18.59
C TYR A 52 -18.46 21.35 -19.80
N CYS A 53 -19.75 21.53 -19.56
CA CYS A 53 -20.69 21.93 -20.59
C CYS A 53 -20.85 23.45 -20.61
N THR A 54 -20.13 24.12 -21.51
CA THR A 54 -20.18 25.58 -21.70
C THR A 54 -20.98 25.88 -22.97
N ASP A 55 -22.07 26.65 -22.86
CA ASP A 55 -22.91 27.06 -24.00
C ASP A 55 -23.42 25.89 -24.88
N GLY A 56 -23.69 24.72 -24.27
CA GLY A 56 -24.13 23.52 -24.98
C GLY A 56 -23.02 22.84 -25.80
N ARG A 57 -21.76 23.11 -25.46
CA ARG A 57 -20.57 22.47 -26.02
C ARG A 57 -19.64 22.00 -24.90
N CYS A 58 -19.04 20.83 -25.08
CA CYS A 58 -18.01 20.37 -24.15
C CYS A 58 -16.75 21.22 -24.26
N GLU A 59 -16.20 21.62 -23.12
CA GLU A 59 -14.93 22.31 -22.97
C GLU A 59 -14.03 21.47 -22.04
N CYS A 60 -12.86 21.05 -22.52
CA CYS A 60 -11.99 20.16 -21.74
C CYS A 60 -11.28 20.93 -20.62
N VAL A 61 -11.11 20.28 -19.47
CA VAL A 61 -10.51 20.92 -18.28
C VAL A 61 -9.02 21.20 -18.44
N SER A 62 -8.33 20.44 -19.30
CA SER A 62 -6.90 20.54 -19.55
C SER A 62 -6.52 19.86 -20.86
N ASP A 63 -5.34 20.20 -21.38
CA ASP A 63 -4.76 19.60 -22.59
C ASP A 63 -4.43 18.11 -22.45
N SER A 64 -4.51 17.54 -21.24
CA SER A 64 -4.39 16.11 -21.01
C SER A 64 -5.64 15.31 -21.42
N TRP A 65 -6.76 16.01 -21.67
CA TRP A 65 -8.02 15.43 -22.12
C TRP A 65 -8.35 15.96 -23.51
N THR A 66 -8.78 15.07 -24.38
CA THR A 66 -9.10 15.37 -25.77
C THR A 66 -10.33 14.60 -26.25
N GLY A 67 -10.67 14.80 -27.53
CA GLY A 67 -11.83 14.26 -28.18
C GLY A 67 -13.07 15.12 -27.96
N PRO A 68 -14.14 14.89 -28.74
CA PRO A 68 -15.31 15.76 -28.73
C PRO A 68 -15.98 15.95 -27.37
N ARG A 69 -16.01 14.89 -26.54
CA ARG A 69 -16.58 14.90 -25.18
C ARG A 69 -15.53 14.94 -24.06
N CYS A 70 -14.26 15.23 -24.38
CA CYS A 70 -13.18 15.25 -23.40
C CYS A 70 -13.00 13.92 -22.64
N THR A 71 -13.34 12.79 -23.27
CA THR A 71 -13.28 11.45 -22.65
C THR A 71 -12.06 10.65 -23.08
N SER A 72 -11.22 11.19 -23.96
CA SER A 72 -10.00 10.55 -24.42
C SER A 72 -8.80 11.23 -23.77
N VAL A 73 -7.75 10.46 -23.49
CA VAL A 73 -6.48 11.04 -23.04
C VAL A 73 -5.80 11.65 -24.27
N ALA A 74 -5.26 12.85 -24.11
CA ALA A 74 -4.45 13.45 -25.16
C ALA A 74 -3.13 12.69 -25.29
N ASP A 75 -2.82 12.21 -26.48
CA ASP A 75 -1.49 11.68 -26.78
C ASP A 75 -0.48 12.84 -26.83
N SER A 76 0.11 13.16 -25.69
CA SER A 76 1.37 13.89 -25.67
C SER A 76 2.41 12.99 -26.31
N SER A 77 3.00 13.39 -27.44
CA SER A 77 4.06 12.65 -28.13
C SER A 77 5.32 12.40 -27.27
N ASP A 78 5.34 12.89 -26.03
CA ASP A 78 6.28 12.58 -24.96
C ASP A 78 5.66 11.57 -23.97
N GLY A 79 5.73 10.29 -24.32
CA GLY A 79 5.03 9.18 -23.64
C GLY A 79 5.34 9.01 -22.15
N SER A 80 4.57 9.67 -21.29
CA SER A 80 4.62 9.44 -19.84
C SER A 80 3.31 9.64 -19.06
N ASP A 81 2.24 10.14 -19.69
CA ASP A 81 0.97 10.37 -18.99
C ASP A 81 -0.02 9.22 -19.21
N LEU A 82 0.38 8.00 -18.83
CA LEU A 82 -0.56 6.92 -18.54
C LEU A 82 -0.73 6.81 -17.03
N TYR A 83 -1.97 7.03 -16.59
CA TYR A 83 -2.55 6.71 -15.28
C TYR A 83 -1.60 6.02 -14.28
N GLY A 84 -1.03 6.81 -13.36
CA GLY A 84 -0.22 6.34 -12.25
C GLY A 84 0.63 7.45 -11.63
N PRO A 85 1.07 7.32 -10.36
CA PRO A 85 2.13 8.18 -9.84
C PRO A 85 3.35 8.08 -10.75
N PRO A 86 4.13 9.16 -10.92
CA PRO A 86 5.30 9.14 -11.79
C PRO A 86 6.18 7.90 -11.52
N LEU A 87 6.60 7.19 -12.56
CA LEU A 87 7.35 5.93 -12.40
C LEU A 87 8.56 6.08 -11.47
N TYR A 88 9.24 7.23 -11.52
CA TYR A 88 10.36 7.53 -10.63
C TYR A 88 9.95 7.58 -9.15
N LEU A 89 8.77 8.14 -8.85
CA LEU A 89 8.26 8.28 -7.48
C LEU A 89 7.90 6.92 -6.91
N SER A 90 7.26 6.07 -7.71
CA SER A 90 6.95 4.68 -7.35
C SER A 90 8.22 3.86 -7.10
N ALA A 91 9.23 3.99 -7.98
CA ALA A 91 10.51 3.29 -7.84
C ALA A 91 11.27 3.66 -6.55
N ILE A 92 11.25 4.94 -6.15
CA ILE A 92 11.89 5.40 -4.90
C ILE A 92 11.19 4.78 -3.69
N ILE A 93 9.85 4.82 -3.64
CA ILE A 93 9.09 4.25 -2.52
C ILE A 93 9.35 2.75 -2.40
N ALA A 94 9.35 2.02 -3.52
CA ALA A 94 9.65 0.59 -3.53
C ALA A 94 11.06 0.29 -3.02
N ALA A 95 12.06 1.07 -3.44
CA ALA A 95 13.43 0.93 -2.96
C ALA A 95 13.55 1.18 -1.45
N VAL A 96 12.92 2.24 -0.95
CA VAL A 96 12.91 2.56 0.49
C VAL A 96 12.25 1.45 1.30
N ALA A 97 11.10 0.94 0.84
CA ALA A 97 10.40 -0.16 1.50
C ALA A 97 11.26 -1.43 1.55
N ALA A 98 11.92 -1.79 0.44
CA ALA A 98 12.81 -2.94 0.37
C ALA A 98 13.99 -2.82 1.36
N VAL A 99 14.61 -1.64 1.45
CA VAL A 99 15.71 -1.37 2.39
C VAL A 99 15.22 -1.45 3.83
N ALA A 100 14.08 -0.84 4.16
CA ALA A 100 13.52 -0.88 5.51
C ALA A 100 13.20 -2.30 5.97
N LEU A 101 12.62 -3.13 5.08
CA LEU A 101 12.35 -4.54 5.35
C LEU A 101 13.66 -5.32 5.54
N GLY A 102 14.66 -5.10 4.69
CA GLY A 102 15.98 -5.73 4.82
C GLY A 102 16.65 -5.42 6.15
N ILE A 103 16.68 -4.15 6.56
CA ILE A 103 17.25 -3.72 7.85
C ILE A 103 16.48 -4.36 9.02
N SER A 104 15.16 -4.40 8.94
CA SER A 104 14.31 -4.98 9.99
C SER A 104 14.58 -6.48 10.19
N ILE A 105 14.75 -7.24 9.11
CA ILE A 105 15.07 -8.67 9.16
C ILE A 105 16.47 -8.89 9.76
N VAL A 106 17.47 -8.09 9.35
CA VAL A 106 18.82 -8.20 9.92
C VAL A 106 18.82 -7.84 11.41
N TYR A 107 18.14 -6.75 11.80
CA TYR A 107 18.09 -6.32 13.19
C TYR A 107 17.43 -7.37 14.09
N THR A 108 16.28 -7.91 13.68
CA THR A 108 15.57 -8.95 14.44
C THR A 108 16.37 -10.24 14.56
N THR A 109 17.04 -10.69 13.50
CA THR A 109 17.89 -11.89 13.55
C THR A 109 19.14 -11.71 14.42
N LEU A 110 19.78 -10.54 14.41
CA LEU A 110 20.89 -10.22 15.30
C LEU A 110 20.46 -10.15 16.76
N MET A 111 19.32 -9.52 17.04
CA MET A 111 18.79 -9.45 18.39
C MET A 111 18.36 -10.83 18.89
N ALA A 112 17.71 -11.66 18.07
CA ALA A 112 17.36 -13.04 18.42
C ALA A 112 18.59 -13.88 18.77
N LYS A 113 19.70 -13.73 18.02
CA LYS A 113 20.99 -14.39 18.33
C LYS A 113 21.59 -13.89 19.65
N LYS A 114 21.51 -12.59 19.95
CA LYS A 114 21.99 -12.05 21.23
C LYS A 114 21.14 -12.54 22.41
N GLN A 115 19.83 -12.65 22.24
CA GLN A 115 18.93 -13.16 23.29
C GLN A 115 19.17 -14.65 23.56
N SER A 116 19.37 -15.47 22.53
CA SER A 116 19.65 -16.90 22.71
C SER A 116 21.00 -17.17 23.37
N VAL A 117 22.03 -16.35 23.07
CA VAL A 117 23.32 -16.43 23.78
C VAL A 117 23.19 -16.00 25.25
N LYS A 118 22.45 -14.92 25.54
CA LYS A 118 22.19 -14.49 26.92
C LYS A 118 21.43 -15.54 27.73
N ALA A 119 20.45 -16.21 27.12
CA ALA A 119 19.72 -17.31 27.76
C ALA A 119 20.65 -18.48 28.12
N ARG A 120 21.49 -18.94 27.18
CA ARG A 120 22.47 -20.02 27.42
C ARG A 120 23.51 -19.67 28.49
N VAL A 121 23.98 -18.41 28.52
CA VAL A 121 24.93 -17.94 29.53
C VAL A 121 24.27 -17.88 30.92
N HIS A 122 23.00 -17.49 31.01
CA HIS A 122 22.26 -17.49 32.27
C HIS A 122 22.06 -18.91 32.81
N GLU A 123 21.72 -19.86 31.94
CA GLU A 123 21.60 -21.28 32.29
C GLU A 123 22.93 -21.86 32.78
N ALA A 124 24.06 -21.52 32.15
CA ALA A 124 25.39 -21.97 32.58
C ALA A 124 25.79 -21.42 33.97
N LYS A 125 25.46 -20.17 34.28
CA LYS A 125 25.74 -19.58 35.60
C LYS A 125 24.91 -20.22 36.72
N MET A 126 23.63 -20.52 36.45
CA MET A 126 22.75 -21.18 37.42
C MET A 126 23.17 -22.63 37.74
N GLN A 127 23.85 -23.32 36.82
CA GLN A 127 24.43 -24.64 37.07
C GLN A 127 25.69 -24.55 37.94
N GLN A 128 26.50 -23.51 37.72
CA GLN A 128 27.73 -23.30 38.48
C GLN A 128 27.45 -22.93 39.95
N GLU A 129 26.43 -22.12 40.21
CA GLU A 129 26.00 -21.78 41.59
C GLU A 129 25.50 -23.01 42.35
N LYS A 130 24.77 -23.93 41.68
CA LYS A 130 24.33 -25.20 42.28
C LYS A 130 25.49 -26.14 42.66
N GLU A 131 26.59 -26.16 41.90
CA GLU A 131 27.77 -26.97 42.25
C GLU A 131 28.58 -26.35 43.40
N THR A 132 28.66 -25.02 43.50
CA THR A 132 29.31 -24.35 44.64
C THR A 132 28.54 -24.51 45.95
N ASP A 133 27.20 -24.52 45.92
CA ASP A 133 26.39 -24.78 47.12
C ASP A 133 26.43 -26.25 47.55
N ALA A 134 26.55 -27.19 46.60
CA ALA A 134 26.71 -28.61 46.88
C ALA A 134 28.09 -28.96 47.48
N ALA A 135 29.13 -28.17 47.17
CA ALA A 135 30.47 -28.31 47.75
C ALA A 135 30.61 -27.65 49.13
N GLY A 136 29.72 -26.72 49.51
CA GLY A 136 29.74 -26.02 50.80
C GLY A 136 29.12 -26.77 51.99
N THR A 137 28.55 -27.96 51.79
CA THR A 137 27.86 -28.71 52.85
C THR A 137 28.64 -29.99 53.22
N LYS A 138 29.89 -29.85 53.68
CA LYS A 138 30.55 -30.89 54.50
C LYS A 138 31.33 -30.20 55.62
N GLU A 139 31.15 -30.73 56.83
CA GLU A 139 31.76 -30.35 58.13
C GLU A 139 31.03 -29.17 58.81
N VAL A 140 30.40 -29.27 60.00
CA VAL A 140 30.66 -30.06 61.22
C VAL A 140 29.36 -30.35 61.99
N GLU A 141 29.38 -31.45 62.75
CA GLU A 141 28.40 -32.02 63.69
C GLU A 141 27.59 -31.06 64.60
N GLY A 142 26.35 -31.49 64.88
CA GLY A 142 25.83 -31.56 66.26
C GLY A 142 24.64 -30.66 66.58
N GLY A 143 23.45 -31.26 66.81
CA GLY A 143 22.42 -30.63 67.65
C GLY A 143 20.97 -30.76 67.17
N SER A 144 20.19 -31.47 67.96
CA SER A 144 18.78 -31.85 67.83
C SER A 144 17.72 -30.72 67.86
N PHE A 145 16.65 -30.92 67.07
CA PHE A 145 15.20 -30.75 67.37
C PHE A 145 14.46 -29.37 67.33
N VAL A 146 13.16 -29.51 66.96
CA VAL A 146 11.97 -28.61 66.92
C VAL A 146 11.78 -27.83 65.61
N SER A 147 10.90 -28.22 64.66
CA SER A 147 9.42 -28.38 64.64
C SER A 147 8.61 -27.06 64.60
N THR A 148 7.52 -27.11 63.82
CA THR A 148 6.41 -26.15 63.60
C THR A 148 6.60 -25.28 62.35
N GLY A 149 5.75 -25.30 61.32
CA GLY A 149 4.40 -25.84 61.14
C GLY A 149 3.59 -24.82 60.33
N GLU A 150 2.93 -25.29 59.27
CA GLU A 150 1.77 -24.68 58.57
C GLU A 150 1.96 -23.33 57.83
N THR A 151 1.24 -22.93 56.79
CA THR A 151 0.32 -23.47 55.76
C THR A 151 0.15 -22.31 54.75
N GLY A 152 -0.30 -22.58 53.51
CA GLY A 152 -1.11 -21.57 52.79
C GLY A 152 -0.77 -21.23 51.34
N ALA A 153 -1.37 -22.00 50.43
CA ALA A 153 -2.17 -21.57 49.29
C ALA A 153 -1.58 -20.70 48.15
N SER A 154 -1.46 -21.38 47.00
CA SER A 154 -1.49 -20.92 45.61
C SER A 154 -2.51 -19.81 45.28
N LYS A 155 -2.10 -18.84 44.43
CA LYS A 155 -3.02 -18.12 43.52
C LYS A 155 -2.39 -17.88 42.14
N TYR A 156 -2.90 -18.62 41.16
CA TYR A 156 -2.88 -18.30 39.75
C TYR A 156 -3.68 -17.02 39.48
N GLY A 157 -3.17 -16.14 38.61
CA GLY A 157 -3.90 -14.99 38.06
C GLY A 157 -3.75 -14.92 36.55
N LYS A 158 -4.69 -15.53 35.82
CA LYS A 158 -4.82 -15.45 34.36
C LYS A 158 -5.85 -14.36 34.06
N VAL A 159 -5.48 -13.32 33.31
CA VAL A 159 -6.44 -12.35 32.76
C VAL A 159 -6.27 -12.28 31.24
N ASN A 160 -7.34 -12.62 30.54
CA ASN A 160 -7.57 -12.33 29.13
C ASN A 160 -8.70 -11.30 29.07
N TYR A 161 -8.61 -10.33 28.17
CA TYR A 161 -9.81 -9.84 27.48
C TYR A 161 -9.50 -9.36 26.06
N SER A 162 -10.53 -9.57 25.25
CA SER A 162 -10.67 -9.49 23.80
C SER A 162 -10.94 -8.06 23.32
N THR A 163 -10.52 -7.73 22.10
CA THR A 163 -10.96 -6.52 21.38
C THR A 163 -11.62 -6.91 20.06
N ASN A 164 -12.95 -6.82 20.01
CA ASN A 164 -13.71 -6.79 18.75
C ASN A 164 -13.76 -5.33 18.27
N PHE A 165 -13.35 -5.07 17.03
CA PHE A 165 -13.56 -3.80 16.35
C PHE A 165 -14.82 -3.90 15.48
N VAL A 166 -15.68 -2.89 15.59
CA VAL A 166 -16.80 -2.59 14.68
C VAL A 166 -16.31 -1.56 13.68
#